data_AF-A0A528V8Z3-F1
#
_entry.id   AF-A0A528V8Z3-F1
#
_cell.length_a   1.000
_cell.length_b   1.000
_cell.length_c   1.000
_cell.angle_alpha   90.00
_cell.angle_beta   90.00
_cell.angle_gamma   90.00
#
_symmetry.space_group_name_H-M   'P 1'
#
loop_
_entity.id
_entity.type
_entity.pdbx_description
1 polymer ?
#
loop_
_entity_poly.entity_id
_entity_poly.type
_entity_poly.pdbx_seq_one_letter_code
_entity_poly.pdbx_strand_id
1 'polypeptide(L)'
;IKQVKMDWPDRAIVISLMVPCEEHAWKAILPVVEETGADGIELNFGCPHGMSERGMGAAVGQVPEYIEMVVRWCKANTRMPVITKLTPNITDIRKPARAALAGGTDAVSLINTINSITGVNLDSFAP
;
A
#
# COMPACT_ATOMS: atom_id res chain seq x y z
N ILE A 1 -1.79 15.73 -10.00
CA ILE A 1 -2.54 14.56 -10.50
C ILE A 1 -3.59 14.97 -11.51
N LYS A 2 -4.58 15.81 -11.14
CA LYS A 2 -5.57 16.39 -12.07
C LYS A 2 -4.94 16.89 -13.38
N GLN A 3 -3.92 17.75 -13.28
CA GLN A 3 -3.19 18.25 -14.45
C GLN A 3 -2.59 17.13 -15.32
N VAL A 4 -1.94 16.14 -14.70
CA VAL A 4 -1.34 15.00 -15.42
C VAL A 4 -2.41 14.18 -16.15
N LYS A 5 -3.58 13.95 -15.55
CA LYS A 5 -4.71 13.30 -16.25
C LYS A 5 -5.29 14.14 -17.37
N MET A 6 -5.29 15.47 -17.24
CA MET A 6 -5.75 16.38 -18.31
C MET A 6 -4.76 16.42 -19.48
N ASP A 7 -3.46 16.42 -19.20
CA ASP A 7 -2.41 16.46 -20.21
C ASP A 7 -2.25 15.11 -20.94
N TRP A 8 -2.52 13.99 -20.26
CA TRP A 8 -2.38 12.62 -20.79
C TRP A 8 -3.60 11.75 -20.43
N PRO A 9 -4.78 12.00 -21.04
CA PRO A 9 -6.01 11.30 -20.69
C PRO A 9 -6.00 9.79 -21.05
N ASP A 10 -5.18 9.40 -22.02
CA ASP A 10 -4.99 8.03 -22.51
C ASP A 10 -4.07 7.17 -21.63
N ARG A 11 -3.37 7.77 -20.67
CA ARG A 11 -2.43 7.07 -19.77
C ARG A 11 -3.07 6.83 -18.42
N ALA A 12 -3.01 5.59 -17.94
CA ALA A 12 -3.48 5.24 -16.61
C ALA A 12 -2.58 5.84 -15.52
N ILE A 13 -3.18 6.41 -14.48
CA ILE A 13 -2.50 6.85 -13.26
C ILE A 13 -3.09 6.09 -12.08
N VAL A 14 -2.22 5.31 -11.42
CA VAL A 14 -2.54 4.64 -10.16
C VAL A 14 -1.84 5.40 -9.03
N ILE A 15 -2.59 5.76 -7.99
CA ILE A 15 -2.05 6.50 -6.84
C ILE A 15 -1.66 5.51 -5.75
N SER A 16 -0.37 5.45 -5.42
CA SER A 16 0.13 4.69 -4.27
C SER A 16 -0.17 5.44 -2.98
N LEU A 17 -0.94 4.83 -2.09
CA LEU A 17 -1.41 5.41 -0.83
C LEU A 17 -0.79 4.66 0.35
N MET A 18 -0.40 5.44 1.37
CA MET A 18 -0.04 4.93 2.68
C MET A 18 -0.72 5.81 3.73
N VAL A 19 -1.60 5.20 4.52
CA VAL A 19 -2.55 5.86 5.41
C VAL A 19 -2.61 5.05 6.71
N PRO A 20 -2.88 5.70 7.88
CA PRO A 20 -3.15 4.99 9.13
C PRO A 20 -4.08 3.79 8.95
N CYS A 21 -3.84 2.72 9.71
CA CYS A 21 -4.72 1.54 9.75
C CYS A 21 -6.00 1.83 10.55
N GLU A 22 -6.68 2.90 10.20
CA GLU A 22 -7.87 3.44 10.86
C GLU A 22 -8.92 3.74 9.78
N GLU A 23 -10.12 3.17 9.92
CA GLU A 23 -11.15 3.22 8.87
C GLU A 23 -11.50 4.65 8.44
N HIS A 24 -11.58 5.59 9.40
CA HIS A 24 -11.93 6.98 9.12
C HIS A 24 -10.87 7.68 8.25
N ALA A 25 -9.59 7.34 8.39
CA ALA A 25 -8.52 7.91 7.59
C ALA A 25 -8.64 7.48 6.12
N TRP A 26 -8.95 6.19 5.88
CA TRP A 26 -9.24 5.68 4.54
C TRP A 26 -10.52 6.27 3.95
N LYS A 27 -11.60 6.38 4.74
CA LYS A 27 -12.84 7.04 4.31
C LYS A 27 -12.63 8.49 3.90
N ALA A 28 -11.76 9.22 4.58
CA ALA A 28 -11.50 10.63 4.31
C ALA A 28 -10.65 10.85 3.04
N ILE A 29 -9.65 10.00 2.79
CA ILE A 29 -8.71 10.22 1.67
C ILE A 29 -9.27 9.75 0.32
N LEU A 30 -10.08 8.69 0.29
CA LEU A 30 -10.54 8.09 -0.97
C LEU A 30 -11.32 9.06 -1.87
N PRO A 31 -12.28 9.88 -1.38
CA PRO A 31 -12.96 10.87 -2.21
C PRO A 31 -12.02 11.93 -2.79
N VAL A 32 -11.04 12.38 -1.99
CA VAL A 32 -10.03 13.35 -2.43
C VAL A 32 -9.19 12.78 -3.58
N VAL A 33 -8.90 11.49 -3.53
CA VAL A 33 -8.17 10.76 -4.57
C VAL A 33 -9.04 10.59 -5.82
N GLU A 34 -10.31 10.20 -5.68
CA GLU A 34 -11.25 10.08 -6.80
C GLU A 34 -11.42 11.40 -7.56
N GLU A 35 -11.54 12.51 -6.84
CA GLU A 35 -11.62 13.84 -7.45
C GLU A 35 -10.44 14.15 -8.36
N THR A 36 -9.28 13.51 -8.15
CA THR A 36 -8.11 13.75 -9.00
C THR A 36 -8.24 13.19 -10.42
N GLY A 37 -9.23 12.33 -10.68
CA GLY A 37 -9.42 11.62 -11.95
C GLY A 37 -8.47 10.43 -12.13
N ALA A 38 -7.88 9.92 -11.05
CA ALA A 38 -7.01 8.74 -11.11
C ALA A 38 -7.79 7.48 -11.50
N ASP A 39 -7.09 6.54 -12.13
CA ASP A 39 -7.67 5.32 -12.70
C ASP A 39 -7.63 4.13 -11.73
N GLY A 40 -7.00 4.30 -10.56
CA GLY A 40 -6.88 3.27 -9.54
C GLY A 40 -6.05 3.72 -8.33
N ILE A 41 -6.06 2.89 -7.29
CA ILE A 41 -5.22 3.07 -6.11
C ILE A 41 -4.36 1.83 -5.86
N GLU A 42 -3.15 2.07 -5.36
CA GLU A 42 -2.26 1.04 -4.84
C GLU A 42 -2.11 1.21 -3.33
N LEU A 43 -2.44 0.18 -2.55
CA LEU A 43 -2.27 0.16 -1.11
C LEU A 43 -0.84 -0.25 -0.77
N ASN A 44 -0.04 0.70 -0.30
CA ASN A 44 1.35 0.49 0.04
C ASN A 44 1.53 0.28 1.55
N PHE A 45 1.76 -0.97 1.93
CA PHE A 45 2.02 -1.36 3.32
C PHE A 45 3.50 -1.40 3.69
N GLY A 46 4.41 -0.89 2.85
CA GLY A 46 5.84 -1.21 2.97
C GLY A 46 6.76 -0.20 3.64
N CYS A 47 6.33 1.04 3.95
CA CYS A 47 7.29 2.02 4.46
C CYS A 47 7.72 1.69 5.90
N PRO A 48 9.03 1.54 6.17
CA PRO A 48 9.57 1.23 7.50
C PRO A 48 9.93 2.49 8.32
N HIS A 49 9.69 3.69 7.80
CA HIS A 49 10.08 4.93 8.48
C HIS A 49 9.09 5.30 9.59
N GLY A 50 9.31 4.73 10.78
CA GLY A 50 9.07 5.42 12.06
C GLY A 50 7.67 5.34 12.66
N MET A 51 6.91 4.26 12.49
CA MET A 51 5.54 4.19 13.04
C MET A 51 5.10 2.84 13.60
N SER A 52 6.04 2.03 14.13
CA SER A 52 5.68 0.86 14.97
C SER A 52 4.77 1.26 16.14
N GLU A 53 4.95 2.47 16.67
CA GLU A 53 4.13 3.06 17.74
C GLU A 53 2.76 3.59 17.27
N ARG A 54 2.50 3.66 15.96
CA ARG A 54 1.26 4.18 15.36
C ARG A 54 0.53 3.16 14.45
N GLY A 55 0.87 1.88 14.53
CA GLY A 55 0.16 0.81 13.81
C GLY A 55 0.25 0.91 12.28
N MET A 56 1.38 1.35 11.73
CA MET A 56 1.60 1.54 10.29
C MET A 56 2.95 0.97 9.83
N GLY A 57 3.06 0.68 8.52
CA GLY A 57 4.32 0.31 7.85
C GLY A 57 4.49 -1.18 7.56
N ALA A 58 5.73 -1.62 7.25
CA ALA A 58 6.04 -2.99 6.81
C ALA A 58 5.51 -4.10 7.73
N ALA A 59 5.37 -3.83 9.03
CA ALA A 59 4.75 -4.73 9.99
C ALA A 59 3.26 -4.98 9.71
N VAL A 60 2.52 -3.97 9.24
CA VAL A 60 1.10 -4.12 8.84
C VAL A 60 0.99 -5.00 7.59
N GLY A 61 1.91 -4.85 6.64
CA GLY A 61 1.98 -5.70 5.44
C GLY A 61 2.34 -7.17 5.74
N GLN A 62 2.71 -7.50 6.97
CA GLN A 62 2.97 -8.86 7.43
C GLN A 62 1.81 -9.47 8.23
N VAL A 63 0.78 -8.68 8.56
CA VAL A 63 -0.43 -9.12 9.28
C VAL A 63 -1.58 -9.26 8.29
N PRO A 64 -1.90 -10.48 7.83
CA PRO A 64 -2.95 -10.70 6.81
C PRO A 64 -4.29 -10.06 7.18
N GLU A 65 -4.66 -10.07 8.47
CA GLU A 65 -5.91 -9.51 8.97
C GLU A 65 -6.03 -8.01 8.70
N TYR A 66 -4.92 -7.26 8.84
CA TYR A 66 -4.90 -5.83 8.54
C TYR A 66 -5.01 -5.54 7.05
N ILE A 67 -4.38 -6.37 6.22
CA ILE A 67 -4.50 -6.26 4.76
C ILE A 67 -5.96 -6.46 4.35
N GLU A 68 -6.59 -7.55 4.80
CA GLU A 68 -8.00 -7.83 4.49
C GLU A 68 -8.91 -6.68 4.93
N MET A 69 -8.70 -6.17 6.14
CA MET A 69 -9.48 -5.08 6.72
C MET A 69 -9.35 -3.77 5.91
N VAL A 70 -8.12 -3.35 5.60
CA VAL A 70 -7.89 -2.12 4.83
C VAL A 70 -8.43 -2.24 3.40
N VAL A 71 -8.24 -3.39 2.75
CA VAL A 71 -8.81 -3.64 1.43
C VAL A 71 -10.33 -3.55 1.49
N ARG A 72 -10.98 -4.17 2.49
CA ARG A 72 -12.44 -4.11 2.68
C ARG A 72 -12.92 -2.68 2.87
N TRP A 73 -12.22 -1.86 3.66
CA TRP A 73 -12.54 -0.44 3.81
C TRP A 73 -12.43 0.31 2.49
N CYS A 74 -11.39 0.07 1.69
CA CYS A 74 -11.26 0.69 0.39
C CYS A 74 -12.40 0.27 -0.55
N LYS A 75 -12.66 -1.03 -0.69
CA LYS A 75 -13.73 -1.55 -1.55
C LYS A 75 -15.13 -1.11 -1.14
N ALA A 76 -15.33 -0.78 0.13
CA ALA A 76 -16.60 -0.23 0.62
C ALA A 76 -16.78 1.27 0.32
N ASN A 77 -15.69 2.02 0.07
CA ASN A 77 -15.72 3.48 -0.01
C ASN A 77 -15.21 4.06 -1.34
N THR A 78 -14.79 3.23 -2.29
CA THR A 78 -14.46 3.66 -3.66
C THR A 78 -14.84 2.60 -4.69
N ARG A 79 -15.11 3.04 -5.93
CA ARG A 79 -15.27 2.15 -7.10
C ARG A 79 -14.00 2.03 -7.92
N MET A 80 -12.94 2.77 -7.59
CA MET A 80 -11.65 2.66 -8.26
C MET A 80 -11.08 1.23 -8.10
N PRO A 81 -10.36 0.70 -9.09
CA PRO A 81 -9.54 -0.50 -8.93
C PRO A 81 -8.57 -0.35 -7.75
N VAL A 82 -8.51 -1.38 -6.90
CA VAL A 82 -7.66 -1.47 -5.71
C VAL A 82 -6.58 -2.53 -5.93
N ILE A 83 -5.33 -2.09 -5.91
CA ILE A 83 -4.15 -2.92 -6.05
C ILE A 83 -3.46 -3.02 -4.69
N THR A 84 -3.24 -4.23 -4.17
CA THR A 84 -2.55 -4.42 -2.88
C THR A 84 -1.08 -4.73 -3.11
N LYS A 85 -0.17 -3.85 -2.65
CA LYS A 85 1.28 -4.05 -2.79
C LYS A 85 1.87 -4.84 -1.62
N LEU A 86 2.39 -6.03 -1.89
CA LEU A 86 2.91 -6.91 -0.82
C LEU A 86 4.43 -6.83 -0.67
N THR A 87 4.89 -6.98 0.58
CA THR A 87 6.30 -7.01 0.95
C THR A 87 6.90 -8.40 0.73
N PRO A 88 8.12 -8.53 0.21
CA PRO A 88 8.82 -9.81 0.11
C PRO A 88 9.37 -10.27 1.48
N ASN A 89 9.41 -9.38 2.47
CA ASN A 89 10.02 -9.62 3.79
C ASN A 89 9.07 -10.38 4.71
N ILE A 90 8.60 -11.56 4.29
CA ILE A 90 7.71 -12.43 5.05
C ILE A 90 8.01 -13.91 4.74
N THR A 91 7.74 -14.81 5.69
CA THR A 91 7.97 -16.25 5.53
C THR A 91 7.13 -16.88 4.41
N ASP A 92 5.84 -16.51 4.31
CA ASP A 92 4.92 -17.06 3.31
C ASP A 92 4.01 -15.97 2.73
N ILE A 93 4.36 -15.48 1.54
CA ILE A 93 3.63 -14.43 0.81
C ILE A 93 2.19 -14.83 0.45
N ARG A 94 1.87 -16.13 0.42
CA ARG A 94 0.53 -16.61 0.06
C ARG A 94 -0.50 -16.20 1.11
N LYS A 95 -0.10 -16.05 2.37
CA LYS A 95 -0.99 -15.62 3.46
C LYS A 95 -1.54 -14.19 3.24
N PRO A 96 -0.69 -13.15 3.14
CA PRO A 96 -1.17 -11.81 2.86
C PRO A 96 -1.85 -11.69 1.49
N ALA A 97 -1.43 -12.45 0.47
CA ALA A 97 -2.11 -12.47 -0.84
C ALA A 97 -3.55 -13.00 -0.75
N ARG A 98 -3.78 -14.09 0.00
CA ARG A 98 -5.14 -14.62 0.24
C ARG A 98 -6.00 -13.65 1.03
N ALA A 99 -5.44 -12.96 2.01
CA ALA A 99 -6.15 -11.96 2.79
C ALA A 99 -6.52 -10.73 1.94
N ALA A 100 -5.62 -10.25 1.07
CA ALA A 100 -5.94 -9.20 0.11
C ALA A 100 -7.10 -9.61 -0.82
N LEU A 101 -7.08 -10.85 -1.32
CA LEU A 101 -8.17 -11.40 -2.11
C LEU A 101 -9.49 -11.48 -1.32
N ALA A 102 -9.45 -11.95 -0.07
CA ALA A 102 -10.62 -12.03 0.81
C ALA A 102 -11.21 -10.65 1.14
N GLY A 103 -10.38 -9.61 1.20
CA GLY A 103 -10.79 -8.22 1.34
C GLY A 103 -11.42 -7.64 0.07
N GLY A 104 -11.21 -8.28 -1.08
CA GLY A 104 -11.76 -7.89 -2.37
C GLY A 104 -10.83 -7.05 -3.25
N THR A 105 -9.50 -7.17 -3.09
CA THR A 105 -8.55 -6.46 -3.96
C THR A 105 -8.73 -6.90 -5.41
N ASP A 106 -8.60 -5.98 -6.36
CA ASP A 106 -8.75 -6.30 -7.79
C ASP A 106 -7.46 -6.88 -8.38
N ALA A 107 -6.30 -6.47 -7.83
CA ALA A 107 -5.00 -7.04 -8.16
C ALA A 107 -4.03 -6.99 -6.97
N VAL A 108 -2.91 -7.72 -7.09
CA VAL A 108 -1.76 -7.57 -6.20
C VAL A 108 -0.57 -7.05 -7.01
N SER A 109 0.21 -6.11 -6.45
CA SER A 109 1.50 -5.71 -7.01
C SER A 109 2.63 -6.30 -6.16
N LEU A 110 3.60 -6.91 -6.85
CA LEU A 110 4.72 -7.62 -6.25
C LEU A 110 6.02 -7.19 -6.93
N ILE A 111 7.09 -6.86 -6.22
CA ILE A 111 7.29 -6.82 -4.75
C ILE A 111 7.57 -5.39 -4.27
N ASN A 112 7.44 -5.16 -2.97
CA ASN A 112 8.16 -4.07 -2.31
C ASN A 112 9.66 -4.40 -2.19
N THR A 113 10.46 -3.52 -1.60
CA THR A 113 11.91 -3.73 -1.44
C THR A 113 12.22 -4.89 -0.48
N ILE A 114 13.36 -5.54 -0.70
CA ILE A 114 13.93 -6.52 0.24
C ILE A 114 14.76 -5.75 1.27
N ASN A 115 14.56 -6.04 2.55
CA ASN A 115 15.37 -5.47 3.63
C ASN A 115 16.81 -5.97 3.50
N SER A 116 17.76 -5.03 3.43
CA SER A 116 19.16 -5.32 3.19
C SER A 116 20.05 -4.26 3.82
N ILE A 117 21.24 -4.67 4.26
CA ILE A 117 22.36 -3.78 4.55
C ILE A 117 23.23 -3.79 3.29
N THR A 118 23.28 -2.67 2.58
CA THR A 118 23.98 -2.57 1.29
C THR A 118 25.47 -2.23 1.43
N GLY A 119 25.91 -1.83 2.63
CA GLY A 119 27.30 -1.51 2.93
C GLY A 119 27.54 -1.46 4.43
N VAL A 120 28.79 -1.60 4.83
CA VAL A 120 29.26 -1.39 6.20
C VAL A 120 30.51 -0.54 6.11
N ASN A 121 30.57 0.54 6.88
CA ASN A 121 31.80 1.28 7.09
C ASN A 121 32.74 0.44 7.96
N LEU A 122 33.90 0.07 7.41
CA LEU A 122 34.86 -0.80 8.08
C LEU A 122 35.68 -0.09 9.18
N ASP A 123 35.72 1.23 9.18
CA ASP A 123 36.41 2.01 10.21
C ASP A 123 35.53 2.18 11.46
N SER A 124 34.23 2.39 11.26
CA SER A 124 33.26 2.61 12.34
C SER A 124 32.42 1.38 12.71
N PHE A 125 32.55 0.28 11.96
CA PHE A 125 31.72 -0.93 12.08
C PHE A 125 30.21 -0.65 12.10
N ALA A 126 29.79 0.38 11.37
CA ALA A 126 28.40 0.81 11.29
C ALA A 126 27.86 0.66 9.85
N PRO A 127 26.58 0.27 9.68
CA PRO A 127 25.92 0.27 8.38
C PRO A 127 25.72 1.68 7.82
#